data_AF-A0A7V2EE30-F1
#
_entry.id   AF-A0A7V2EE30-F1
#
_cell.length_a   1.000
_cell.length_b   1.000
_cell.length_c   1.000
_cell.angle_alpha   90.00
_cell.angle_beta   90.00
_cell.angle_gamma   90.00
#
_symmetry.space_group_name_H-M   'P 1'
#
loop_
_entity.id
_entity.type
_entity.pdbx_description
1 polymer ?
#
loop_
_entity_poly.entity_id
_entity_poly.type
_entity_poly.pdbx_seq_one_letter_code
_entity_poly.pdbx_strand_id
1 'polypeptide(L)'
;MFQVSREWIKKLGNGGFIFLADDFTKDMLYQYKDFLIKSGIKAVSYEEFNAKNRELFEQNQIQVVVGFSNIRNPLTRGVDLPHVVRYALFIGVPKFKLPLKLNYSPKALFNLYLSLKDYVRNYYENDFQFTKDLIFLKKYSFLKEEQILENSNLKNKIEIIKQKLEQILNNKEVIETIKKDPKLSIIEENNNLFLFVSDPRGYIQASGRTSRLYPLGLTRGLSILLVENNKVFEHLKTKLRLIGYKIDFKELKDGSQWQPLIKEVDKDRMIVRKFMRGEIEEFKDPVKTCLIIVESPTKAKTIANFFGKPSRRNYQNYWVYEVSIGNYIVNIIATLGHFVDLVHEEGFYGVKRCDNYFIPIFEPLKICKKCGRHISIKSKVCEVCSSNNFLDKRILIEFLRKLANEVNEIYIATDPDTEGEKIAFDLFIYLYPYNTKIKRMEMHEITREEFLRRFQETRDINKSLVCAQLTRRVADRWIGFSLSEELQKHFKNLNLSAGRVQTPVLGWVIFNDELRKKE
;
A
#
# COMPACT_ATOMS: atom_id res chain seq x y z
N MET A 1 -16.68 -31.91 -9.10
CA MET A 1 -16.20 -30.59 -9.58
C MET A 1 -16.42 -30.37 -11.09
N PHE A 2 -16.00 -31.27 -11.99
CA PHE A 2 -16.12 -31.06 -13.44
C PHE A 2 -17.57 -30.85 -13.92
N GLN A 3 -18.53 -31.65 -13.45
CA GLN A 3 -19.95 -31.44 -13.78
C GLN A 3 -20.47 -30.07 -13.32
N VAL A 4 -20.18 -29.67 -12.08
CA VAL A 4 -20.55 -28.35 -11.54
C VAL A 4 -19.95 -27.22 -12.38
N SER A 5 -18.67 -27.35 -12.78
CA SER A 5 -18.02 -26.36 -13.63
C SER A 5 -18.67 -26.24 -15.01
N ARG A 6 -19.13 -27.35 -15.61
CA ARG A 6 -19.87 -27.35 -16.88
C ARG A 6 -21.16 -26.55 -16.75
N GLU A 7 -21.93 -26.76 -15.68
CA GLU A 7 -23.19 -26.02 -15.46
C GLU A 7 -22.93 -24.52 -15.32
N TRP A 8 -21.86 -24.12 -14.63
CA TRP A 8 -21.46 -22.72 -14.55
C TRP A 8 -21.06 -22.14 -15.91
N ILE A 9 -20.28 -22.87 -16.71
CA ILE A 9 -19.90 -22.43 -18.05
C ILE A 9 -21.14 -22.27 -18.94
N LYS A 10 -22.10 -23.19 -18.88
CA LYS A 10 -23.37 -23.07 -19.63
C LYS A 10 -24.18 -21.83 -19.21
N LYS A 11 -24.21 -21.52 -17.91
CA LYS A 11 -24.92 -20.33 -17.39
C LYS A 11 -24.23 -19.01 -17.77
N LEU A 12 -22.90 -18.99 -17.79
CA LEU A 12 -22.12 -17.78 -18.04
C LEU A 12 -21.89 -17.52 -19.53
N GLY A 13 -21.83 -18.56 -20.35
CA GLY A 13 -21.61 -18.46 -21.79
C GLY A 13 -20.14 -18.27 -22.17
N ASN A 14 -19.87 -17.43 -23.17
CA ASN A 14 -18.53 -17.26 -23.75
C ASN A 14 -17.61 -16.37 -22.90
N GLY A 15 -16.33 -16.33 -23.24
CA GLY A 15 -15.36 -15.43 -22.60
C GLY A 15 -14.84 -15.93 -21.26
N GLY A 16 -14.83 -17.25 -21.05
CA GLY A 16 -14.42 -17.86 -19.78
C GLY A 16 -12.97 -18.32 -19.77
N PHE A 17 -12.21 -17.93 -18.75
CA PHE A 17 -10.95 -18.57 -18.41
C PHE A 17 -11.16 -19.56 -17.26
N ILE A 18 -10.79 -20.82 -17.48
CA ILE A 18 -10.98 -21.90 -16.53
C ILE A 18 -9.62 -22.28 -15.97
N PHE A 19 -9.48 -22.22 -14.66
CA PHE A 19 -8.21 -22.46 -13.97
C PHE A 19 -8.31 -23.69 -13.08
N LEU A 20 -7.55 -24.73 -13.43
CA LEU A 20 -7.32 -25.88 -12.57
C LEU A 20 -6.32 -25.51 -11.47
N ALA A 21 -6.51 -26.02 -10.26
CA ALA A 21 -5.50 -25.95 -9.20
C ALA A 21 -4.22 -26.73 -9.61
N ASP A 22 -3.07 -26.41 -9.00
CA ASP A 22 -1.77 -26.99 -9.44
C ASP A 22 -1.60 -28.47 -9.05
N ASP A 23 -2.48 -29.02 -8.22
CA ASP A 23 -2.51 -30.44 -7.91
C ASP A 23 -3.09 -31.29 -9.05
N PHE A 24 -3.68 -30.66 -10.08
CA PHE A 24 -4.06 -31.34 -11.32
C PHE A 24 -2.85 -31.55 -12.24
N THR A 25 -2.80 -32.70 -12.90
CA THR A 25 -1.77 -33.03 -13.90
C THR A 25 -2.15 -32.49 -15.27
N LYS A 26 -1.18 -32.46 -16.18
CA LYS A 26 -1.45 -32.12 -17.59
C LYS A 26 -2.48 -33.08 -18.22
N ASP A 27 -2.39 -34.38 -17.92
CA ASP A 27 -3.35 -35.37 -18.45
C ASP A 27 -4.77 -35.08 -17.97
N MET A 28 -4.94 -34.71 -16.70
CA MET A 28 -6.24 -34.30 -16.17
C MET A 28 -6.76 -33.02 -16.84
N LEU A 29 -5.89 -32.09 -17.23
CA LEU A 29 -6.28 -30.90 -17.98
C LEU A 29 -6.85 -31.27 -19.35
N TYR A 30 -6.18 -32.17 -20.08
CA TYR A 30 -6.65 -32.66 -21.37
C TYR A 30 -7.95 -33.46 -21.26
N GLN A 31 -8.05 -34.34 -20.25
CA GLN A 31 -9.30 -35.05 -19.95
C GLN A 31 -10.45 -34.09 -19.65
N TYR A 32 -10.18 -33.01 -18.90
CA TYR A 32 -11.19 -32.00 -18.59
C TYR A 32 -11.61 -31.21 -19.83
N LYS A 33 -10.65 -30.82 -20.69
CA LYS A 33 -10.93 -30.20 -21.99
C LYS A 33 -11.85 -31.09 -22.83
N ASP A 34 -11.53 -32.37 -22.96
CA ASP A 34 -12.32 -33.32 -23.74
C ASP A 34 -13.71 -33.54 -23.15
N PHE A 35 -13.82 -33.56 -21.82
CA PHE A 35 -15.10 -33.58 -21.11
C PHE A 35 -15.99 -32.37 -21.44
N LEU A 36 -15.41 -31.17 -21.54
CA LEU A 36 -16.13 -29.96 -21.95
C LEU A 36 -16.60 -30.06 -23.41
N ILE A 37 -15.72 -30.50 -24.32
CA ILE A 37 -16.04 -30.68 -25.74
C ILE A 37 -17.18 -31.68 -25.93
N LYS A 38 -17.11 -32.86 -25.28
CA LYS A 38 -18.19 -33.87 -25.29
C LYS A 38 -19.50 -33.35 -24.72
N SER A 39 -19.42 -32.34 -23.85
CA SER A 39 -20.58 -31.68 -23.26
C SER A 39 -21.17 -30.55 -24.13
N GLY A 40 -20.65 -30.35 -25.35
CA GLY A 40 -21.07 -29.30 -26.28
C GLY A 40 -20.44 -27.94 -26.02
N ILE A 41 -19.39 -27.84 -25.19
CA ILE A 41 -18.69 -26.59 -24.89
C ILE A 41 -17.41 -26.53 -25.72
N LYS A 42 -17.26 -25.50 -26.55
CA LYS A 42 -16.03 -25.31 -27.33
C LYS A 42 -14.91 -24.79 -26.44
N ALA A 43 -13.96 -25.65 -26.10
CA ALA A 43 -12.86 -25.37 -25.19
C ALA A 43 -11.50 -25.67 -25.83
N VAL A 44 -10.49 -24.87 -25.48
CA VAL A 44 -9.09 -25.11 -25.86
C VAL A 44 -8.17 -25.06 -24.64
N SER A 45 -7.02 -25.72 -24.71
CA SER A 45 -6.00 -25.62 -23.67
C SER A 45 -5.20 -24.31 -23.78
N TYR A 46 -4.52 -23.93 -22.69
CA TYR A 46 -3.58 -22.80 -22.72
C TYR A 46 -2.40 -23.01 -23.69
N GLU A 47 -2.04 -24.26 -24.00
CA GLU A 47 -0.98 -24.60 -24.97
C GLU A 47 -1.47 -24.42 -26.41
N GLU A 48 -2.76 -24.64 -26.64
CA GLU A 48 -3.44 -24.43 -27.91
C GLU A 48 -3.85 -22.96 -28.13
N PHE A 49 -3.73 -22.08 -27.13
CA PHE A 49 -4.19 -20.69 -27.19
C PHE A 49 -3.21 -19.77 -27.93
N ASN A 50 -2.94 -20.10 -29.20
CA ASN A 50 -2.13 -19.32 -30.14
C ASN A 50 -2.94 -18.19 -30.82
N ALA A 51 -2.31 -17.42 -31.70
CA ALA A 51 -2.96 -16.27 -32.39
C ALA A 51 -4.27 -16.66 -33.10
N LYS A 52 -4.30 -17.79 -33.80
CA LYS A 52 -5.50 -18.29 -34.48
C LYS A 52 -6.63 -18.60 -33.51
N ASN A 53 -6.36 -19.39 -32.47
CA ASN A 53 -7.38 -19.73 -31.46
C ASN A 53 -7.79 -18.52 -30.61
N ARG A 54 -6.90 -17.52 -30.47
CA ARG A 54 -7.23 -16.25 -29.86
C ARG A 54 -8.27 -15.48 -30.68
N GLU A 55 -8.09 -15.37 -31.99
CA GLU A 55 -9.10 -14.74 -32.88
C GLU A 55 -10.45 -15.49 -32.82
N LEU A 56 -10.42 -16.82 -32.83
CA LEU A 56 -11.64 -17.63 -32.69
C LEU A 56 -12.33 -17.40 -31.34
N PHE A 57 -11.58 -17.18 -30.27
CA PHE A 57 -12.11 -16.81 -28.95
C PHE A 57 -12.71 -15.40 -28.96
N GLU A 58 -12.06 -14.43 -29.62
CA GLU A 58 -12.58 -13.07 -29.79
C GLU A 58 -13.89 -13.04 -30.61
N GLN A 59 -14.02 -13.95 -31.58
CA GLN A 59 -15.22 -14.13 -32.40
C GLN A 59 -16.30 -15.01 -31.73
N ASN A 60 -16.14 -15.37 -30.44
CA ASN A 60 -17.03 -16.27 -29.70
C ASN A 60 -17.18 -17.69 -30.30
N GLN A 61 -16.26 -18.10 -31.17
CA GLN A 61 -16.23 -19.46 -31.72
C GLN A 61 -15.58 -20.45 -30.75
N ILE A 62 -14.74 -19.98 -29.83
CA ILE A 62 -14.29 -20.73 -28.66
C ILE A 62 -14.93 -20.08 -27.44
N GLN A 63 -15.54 -20.89 -26.57
CA GLN A 63 -16.28 -20.39 -25.41
C GLN A 63 -15.36 -20.18 -24.21
N VAL A 64 -14.44 -21.13 -23.99
CA VAL A 64 -13.57 -21.14 -22.82
C VAL A 64 -12.14 -21.59 -23.13
N VAL A 65 -11.19 -21.08 -22.34
CA VAL A 65 -9.77 -21.48 -22.38
C VAL A 65 -9.40 -22.10 -21.03
N VAL A 66 -8.80 -23.28 -21.05
CA VAL A 66 -8.46 -24.06 -19.84
C VAL A 66 -6.95 -23.96 -19.56
N GLY A 67 -6.59 -23.55 -18.35
CA GLY A 67 -5.21 -23.45 -17.89
C GLY A 67 -5.06 -23.81 -16.40
N PHE A 68 -3.86 -23.58 -15.87
CA PHE A 68 -3.57 -23.73 -14.44
C PHE A 68 -3.59 -22.37 -13.75
N SER A 69 -4.01 -22.35 -12.48
CA SER A 69 -4.09 -21.14 -11.66
C SER A 69 -2.72 -20.56 -11.26
N ASN A 70 -1.62 -21.28 -11.46
CA ASN A 70 -0.30 -20.76 -11.14
C ASN A 70 0.12 -19.56 -11.99
N ILE A 71 0.97 -18.78 -11.35
CA ILE A 71 1.68 -17.62 -11.89
C ILE A 71 2.52 -17.94 -13.13
N ARG A 72 3.00 -19.18 -13.30
CA ARG A 72 3.86 -19.53 -14.45
C ARG A 72 3.05 -19.77 -15.72
N ASN A 73 1.75 -20.03 -15.60
CA ASN A 73 0.89 -20.34 -16.73
C ASN A 73 0.72 -19.10 -17.64
N PRO A 74 0.88 -19.24 -18.97
CA PRO A 74 0.68 -18.15 -19.92
C PRO A 74 -0.69 -17.48 -19.80
N LEU A 75 -1.74 -18.23 -19.49
CA LEU A 75 -3.11 -17.72 -19.34
C LEU A 75 -3.23 -16.74 -18.15
N THR A 76 -2.39 -16.89 -17.12
CA THR A 76 -2.37 -16.00 -15.95
C THR A 76 -1.48 -14.77 -16.16
N ARG A 77 -0.48 -14.82 -17.06
CA ARG A 77 0.49 -13.73 -17.28
C ARG A 77 0.40 -13.02 -18.62
N GLY A 78 0.35 -13.78 -19.71
CA GLY A 78 0.62 -13.33 -21.08
C GLY A 78 -0.60 -13.00 -21.92
N VAL A 79 -1.82 -13.17 -21.38
CA VAL A 79 -3.06 -12.85 -22.11
C VAL A 79 -3.69 -11.57 -21.56
N ASP A 80 -3.96 -10.64 -22.48
CA ASP A 80 -4.68 -9.40 -22.21
C ASP A 80 -5.80 -9.21 -23.23
N LEU A 81 -7.03 -9.49 -22.81
CA LEU A 81 -8.23 -9.52 -23.64
C LEU A 81 -9.42 -8.88 -22.89
N PRO A 82 -9.31 -7.59 -22.52
CA PRO A 82 -10.33 -6.92 -21.71
C PRO A 82 -11.67 -6.77 -22.41
N HIS A 83 -11.74 -6.97 -23.74
CA HIS A 83 -12.95 -6.88 -24.55
C HIS A 83 -13.67 -8.22 -24.74
N VAL A 84 -13.12 -9.33 -24.22
CA VAL A 84 -13.69 -10.70 -24.37
C VAL A 84 -13.76 -11.45 -23.06
N VAL A 85 -12.72 -11.38 -22.23
CA VAL A 85 -12.64 -12.19 -21.01
C VAL A 85 -13.61 -11.65 -19.98
N ARG A 86 -14.66 -12.40 -19.68
CA ARG A 86 -15.76 -11.98 -18.80
C ARG A 86 -15.61 -12.54 -17.40
N TYR A 87 -15.19 -13.81 -17.30
CA TYR A 87 -15.12 -14.51 -16.03
C TYR A 87 -13.94 -15.47 -15.92
N ALA A 88 -13.52 -15.71 -14.68
CA ALA A 88 -12.55 -16.71 -14.28
C ALA A 88 -13.26 -17.74 -13.41
N LEU A 89 -13.19 -19.01 -13.80
CA LEU A 89 -13.74 -20.13 -13.02
C LEU A 89 -12.59 -21.00 -12.52
N PHE A 90 -12.41 -21.04 -11.21
CA PHE A 90 -11.40 -21.88 -10.58
C PHE A 90 -12.02 -23.22 -10.17
N ILE A 91 -11.40 -24.29 -10.64
CA ILE A 91 -11.76 -25.66 -10.28
C ILE A 91 -10.80 -26.10 -9.19
N GLY A 92 -11.26 -25.94 -7.96
CA GLY A 92 -10.46 -26.10 -6.77
C GLY A 92 -9.77 -24.80 -6.34
N VAL A 93 -9.44 -24.72 -5.06
CA VAL A 93 -8.70 -23.59 -4.50
C VAL A 93 -7.27 -23.57 -5.07
N PRO A 94 -6.79 -22.46 -5.66
CA PRO A 94 -5.40 -22.34 -6.07
C PRO A 94 -4.46 -22.69 -4.92
N LYS A 95 -3.72 -23.79 -5.10
CA LYS A 95 -2.89 -24.39 -4.07
C LYS A 95 -1.80 -25.22 -4.72
N PHE A 96 -0.72 -25.46 -3.99
CA PHE A 96 0.33 -26.39 -4.35
C PHE A 96 0.62 -27.32 -3.18
N LYS A 97 1.13 -28.51 -3.49
CA LYS A 97 1.63 -29.46 -2.49
C LYS A 97 3.03 -29.05 -2.08
N LEU A 98 3.28 -29.00 -0.79
CA LEU A 98 4.62 -28.76 -0.26
C LEU A 98 5.04 -29.95 0.62
N PRO A 99 6.13 -30.65 0.28
CA PRO A 99 6.58 -31.79 1.06
C PRO A 99 6.96 -31.35 2.47
N LEU A 100 6.56 -32.14 3.48
CA LEU A 100 7.01 -31.96 4.86
C LEU A 100 8.44 -32.50 5.07
N LYS A 101 8.94 -33.32 4.14
CA LYS A 101 10.35 -33.71 4.12
C LYS A 101 11.21 -32.47 3.82
N LEU A 102 12.01 -32.06 4.81
CA LEU A 102 12.80 -30.84 4.74
C LEU A 102 14.01 -31.00 3.81
N ASN A 103 14.31 -29.91 3.10
CA ASN A 103 15.51 -29.76 2.28
C ASN A 103 16.18 -28.40 2.58
N TYR A 104 17.32 -28.10 1.95
CA TYR A 104 18.03 -26.84 2.18
C TYR A 104 17.50 -25.67 1.33
N SER A 105 16.36 -25.84 0.65
CA SER A 105 15.76 -24.77 -0.16
C SER A 105 15.19 -23.65 0.72
N PRO A 106 15.74 -22.41 0.66
CA PRO A 106 15.25 -21.31 1.50
C PRO A 106 13.79 -20.97 1.22
N LYS A 107 13.35 -21.14 -0.03
CA LYS A 107 11.96 -20.91 -0.46
C LYS A 107 11.00 -21.94 0.14
N ALA A 108 11.37 -23.22 0.16
CA ALA A 108 10.54 -24.27 0.72
C ALA A 108 10.41 -24.09 2.25
N LEU A 109 11.53 -23.86 2.93
CA LEU A 109 11.56 -23.58 4.37
C LEU A 109 10.79 -22.31 4.72
N PHE A 110 10.93 -21.23 3.94
CA PHE A 110 10.14 -20.00 4.11
C PHE A 110 8.64 -20.28 4.05
N ASN A 111 8.19 -21.06 3.06
CA ASN A 111 6.78 -21.38 2.89
C ASN A 111 6.26 -22.26 4.05
N LEU A 112 7.06 -23.20 4.57
CA LEU A 112 6.73 -23.99 5.76
C LEU A 112 6.63 -23.11 7.00
N TYR A 113 7.65 -22.32 7.28
CA TYR A 113 7.68 -21.38 8.42
C TYR A 113 6.46 -20.47 8.42
N LEU A 114 6.11 -19.91 7.26
CA LEU A 114 4.99 -19.02 7.12
C LEU A 114 3.64 -19.74 7.28
N SER A 115 3.51 -20.95 6.73
CA SER A 115 2.27 -21.72 6.80
C SER A 115 2.03 -22.31 8.19
N LEU A 116 3.09 -22.69 8.90
CA LEU A 116 3.05 -23.26 10.25
C LEU A 116 3.33 -22.21 11.34
N LYS A 117 3.23 -20.92 11.03
CA LYS A 117 3.65 -19.81 11.92
C LYS A 117 3.12 -19.93 13.34
N ASP A 118 1.86 -20.36 13.49
CA ASP A 118 1.15 -20.40 14.78
C ASP A 118 1.69 -21.54 15.66
N TYR A 119 2.29 -22.57 15.04
CA TYR A 119 2.96 -23.68 15.71
C TYR A 119 4.44 -23.39 15.94
N VAL A 120 5.10 -22.85 14.91
CA VAL A 120 6.53 -22.56 14.93
C VAL A 120 6.87 -21.53 15.99
N ARG A 121 6.01 -20.50 16.19
CA ARG A 121 6.22 -19.47 17.21
C ARG A 121 6.38 -20.02 18.62
N ASN A 122 5.69 -21.11 18.96
CA ASN A 122 5.78 -21.72 20.29
C ASN A 122 7.16 -22.32 20.60
N TYR A 123 7.99 -22.53 19.57
CA TYR A 123 9.36 -23.04 19.69
C TYR A 123 10.42 -21.92 19.71
N TYR A 124 9.99 -20.66 19.84
CA TYR A 124 10.86 -19.51 20.02
C TYR A 124 10.59 -18.85 21.37
N GLU A 125 11.65 -18.48 22.09
CA GLU A 125 11.54 -17.70 23.33
C GLU A 125 10.96 -16.30 23.09
N ASN A 126 11.16 -15.75 21.89
CA ASN A 126 10.61 -14.46 21.48
C ASN A 126 10.22 -14.40 20.00
N ASP A 127 9.20 -13.59 19.69
CA ASP A 127 8.70 -13.37 18.33
C ASP A 127 9.73 -12.69 17.40
N PHE A 128 10.75 -12.03 17.98
CA PHE A 128 11.80 -11.35 17.23
C PHE A 128 12.66 -12.33 16.44
N GLN A 129 13.09 -13.43 17.06
CA GLN A 129 13.95 -14.41 16.41
C GLN A 129 13.20 -15.18 15.32
N PHE A 130 11.91 -15.49 15.52
CA PHE A 130 11.04 -16.03 14.46
C PHE A 130 10.97 -15.08 13.25
N THR A 131 10.77 -13.79 13.50
CA THR A 131 10.68 -12.76 12.46
C THR A 131 12.02 -12.62 11.70
N LYS A 132 13.14 -12.69 12.42
CA LYS A 132 14.49 -12.65 11.84
C LYS A 132 14.74 -13.83 10.90
N ASP A 133 14.36 -15.04 11.32
CA ASP A 133 14.52 -16.27 10.53
C ASP A 133 13.63 -16.22 9.27
N LEU A 134 12.38 -15.74 9.39
CA LEU A 134 11.51 -15.48 8.24
C LEU A 134 12.08 -14.46 7.24
N ILE A 135 12.60 -13.33 7.73
CA ILE A 135 13.22 -12.29 6.88
C ILE A 135 14.45 -12.86 6.18
N PHE A 136 15.28 -13.63 6.89
CA PHE A 136 16.44 -14.29 6.34
C PHE A 136 16.05 -15.25 5.21
N LEU A 137 15.12 -16.19 5.45
CA LEU A 137 14.66 -17.13 4.42
C LEU A 137 14.05 -16.40 3.22
N LYS A 138 13.25 -15.35 3.45
CA LYS A 138 12.68 -14.51 2.38
C LYS A 138 13.77 -13.85 1.54
N LYS A 139 14.79 -13.29 2.19
CA LYS A 139 15.93 -12.63 1.53
C LYS A 139 16.63 -13.57 0.57
N TYR A 140 16.80 -14.85 0.93
CA TYR A 140 17.50 -15.84 0.12
C TYR A 140 16.59 -16.79 -0.68
N SER A 141 15.28 -16.51 -0.73
CA SER A 141 14.28 -17.36 -1.41
C SER A 141 14.48 -17.54 -2.92
N PHE A 142 15.38 -16.77 -3.53
CA PHE A 142 15.73 -16.87 -4.95
C PHE A 142 16.86 -17.87 -5.24
N LEU A 143 17.63 -18.28 -4.22
CA LEU A 143 18.73 -19.23 -4.38
C LEU A 143 18.20 -20.67 -4.47
N LYS A 144 18.85 -21.48 -5.31
CA LYS A 144 18.60 -22.93 -5.37
C LYS A 144 19.34 -23.67 -4.26
N GLU A 145 18.92 -24.90 -4.02
CA GLU A 145 19.48 -25.75 -2.97
C GLU A 145 20.97 -26.03 -3.18
N GLU A 146 21.41 -26.28 -4.42
CA GLU A 146 22.82 -26.58 -4.72
C GLU A 146 23.73 -25.40 -4.32
N GLN A 147 23.29 -24.17 -4.60
CA GLN A 147 24.02 -22.94 -4.27
C GLN A 147 24.12 -22.69 -2.76
N ILE A 148 23.16 -23.20 -1.98
CA ILE A 148 23.22 -23.13 -0.52
C ILE A 148 24.25 -24.12 0.02
N LEU A 149 24.29 -25.32 -0.55
CA LEU A 149 25.22 -26.37 -0.12
C LEU A 149 26.68 -26.00 -0.38
N GLU A 150 26.96 -25.21 -1.42
CA GLU A 150 28.28 -24.67 -1.74
C GLU A 150 28.76 -23.57 -0.77
N ASN A 151 27.84 -22.90 -0.05
CA ASN A 151 28.17 -21.82 0.88
C ASN A 151 28.03 -22.26 2.34
N SER A 152 29.15 -22.63 2.96
CA SER A 152 29.21 -23.14 4.35
C SER A 152 28.50 -22.24 5.37
N ASN A 153 28.63 -20.91 5.23
CA ASN A 153 28.01 -19.95 6.15
C ASN A 153 26.49 -19.89 6.01
N LEU A 154 25.97 -19.92 4.77
CA LEU A 154 24.53 -19.93 4.52
C LEU A 154 23.92 -21.28 4.91
N LYS A 155 24.60 -22.38 4.58
CA LYS A 155 24.21 -23.74 4.96
C LYS A 155 24.04 -23.85 6.48
N ASN A 156 25.03 -23.41 7.27
CA ASN A 156 24.96 -23.49 8.73
C ASN A 156 23.77 -22.70 9.31
N LYS A 157 23.46 -21.52 8.76
CA LYS A 157 22.29 -20.74 9.20
C LYS A 157 20.97 -21.42 8.83
N ILE A 158 20.89 -22.00 7.63
CA ILE A 158 19.70 -22.71 7.16
C ILE A 158 19.51 -24.02 7.96
N GLU A 159 20.60 -24.70 8.31
CA GLU A 159 20.57 -25.93 9.11
C GLU A 159 19.95 -25.69 10.49
N ILE A 160 20.32 -24.60 11.17
CA ILE A 160 19.70 -24.24 12.46
C ILE A 160 18.17 -24.04 12.31
N ILE A 161 17.75 -23.35 11.25
CA ILE A 161 16.34 -23.08 10.97
C ILE A 161 15.59 -24.39 10.63
N LYS A 162 16.23 -25.27 9.87
CA LYS A 162 15.72 -26.57 9.44
C LYS A 162 15.57 -27.52 10.63
N GLN A 163 16.57 -27.61 11.51
CA GLN A 163 16.52 -28.45 12.73
C GLN A 163 15.33 -28.09 13.62
N LYS A 164 15.03 -26.80 13.78
CA LYS A 164 13.83 -26.34 14.52
C LYS A 164 12.54 -26.85 13.87
N LEU A 165 12.42 -26.78 12.55
CA LEU A 165 11.26 -27.33 11.84
C LEU A 165 11.20 -28.87 11.96
N GLU A 166 12.34 -29.54 11.93
CA GLU A 166 12.44 -31.00 12.10
C GLU A 166 11.91 -31.42 13.48
N GLN A 167 12.29 -30.71 14.56
CA GLN A 167 11.76 -30.94 15.90
C GLN A 167 10.23 -30.82 15.95
N ILE A 168 9.67 -29.83 15.26
CA ILE A 168 8.23 -29.59 15.18
C ILE A 168 7.53 -30.72 14.40
N LEU A 169 8.07 -31.09 13.24
CA LEU A 169 7.46 -32.07 12.33
C LEU A 169 7.62 -33.51 12.82
N ASN A 170 8.63 -33.81 13.63
CA ASN A 170 8.83 -35.12 14.26
C ASN A 170 7.94 -35.31 15.50
N ASN A 171 7.38 -34.24 16.06
CA ASN A 171 6.45 -34.35 17.18
C ASN A 171 5.06 -34.80 16.70
N LYS A 172 4.67 -36.03 17.05
CA LYS A 172 3.38 -36.63 16.67
C LYS A 172 2.17 -35.83 17.18
N GLU A 173 2.25 -35.24 18.37
CA GLU A 173 1.16 -34.43 18.93
C GLU A 173 0.95 -33.15 18.13
N VAL A 174 2.03 -32.53 17.67
CA VAL A 174 1.97 -31.33 16.83
C VAL A 174 1.37 -31.67 15.47
N ILE A 175 1.78 -32.78 14.84
CA ILE A 175 1.20 -33.23 13.57
C ILE A 175 -0.31 -33.50 13.71
N GLU A 176 -0.76 -34.16 14.78
CA GLU A 176 -2.18 -34.37 15.04
C GLU A 176 -2.93 -33.05 15.29
N THR A 177 -2.30 -32.08 15.93
CA THR A 177 -2.88 -30.74 16.12
C THR A 177 -3.00 -29.99 14.79
N ILE A 178 -1.97 -30.07 13.93
CA ILE A 178 -2.00 -29.47 12.58
C ILE A 178 -3.08 -30.14 11.71
N LYS A 179 -3.25 -31.46 11.80
CA LYS A 179 -4.34 -32.17 11.09
C LYS A 179 -5.72 -31.69 11.53
N LYS A 180 -5.90 -31.31 12.79
CA LYS A 180 -7.17 -30.76 13.33
C LYS A 180 -7.38 -29.28 13.00
N ASP A 181 -6.33 -28.54 12.66
CA ASP A 181 -6.39 -27.11 12.35
C ASP A 181 -7.40 -26.81 11.22
N PRO A 182 -8.23 -25.76 11.34
CA PRO A 182 -9.23 -25.41 10.32
C PRO A 182 -8.64 -24.76 9.06
N LYS A 183 -7.34 -24.43 9.01
CA LYS A 183 -6.66 -23.74 7.91
C LYS A 183 -5.56 -24.60 7.28
N LEU A 184 -5.10 -25.66 7.93
CA LEU A 184 -4.03 -26.52 7.41
C LEU A 184 -4.57 -27.87 6.97
N SER A 185 -4.09 -28.35 5.83
CA SER A 185 -4.49 -29.64 5.27
C SER A 185 -3.23 -30.44 4.95
N ILE A 186 -2.98 -31.48 5.76
CA ILE A 186 -1.92 -32.45 5.52
C ILE A 186 -2.53 -33.65 4.77
N ILE A 187 -1.81 -34.15 3.77
CA ILE A 187 -2.13 -35.40 3.07
C ILE A 187 -0.94 -36.35 3.14
N GLU A 188 -1.21 -37.64 3.00
CA GLU A 188 -0.19 -38.69 2.92
C GLU A 188 -0.27 -39.36 1.55
N GLU A 189 0.85 -39.37 0.83
CA GLU A 189 0.98 -40.03 -0.47
C GLU A 189 2.30 -40.82 -0.48
N ASN A 190 2.25 -42.13 -0.78
CA ASN A 190 3.42 -43.01 -0.86
C ASN A 190 4.37 -42.88 0.36
N ASN A 191 3.84 -42.98 1.58
CA ASN A 191 4.55 -42.81 2.86
C ASN A 191 5.23 -41.43 3.05
N ASN A 192 4.86 -40.41 2.28
CA ASN A 192 5.34 -39.05 2.43
C ASN A 192 4.19 -38.11 2.79
N LEU A 193 4.41 -37.23 3.77
CA LEU A 193 3.45 -36.22 4.16
C LEU A 193 3.65 -34.93 3.37
N PHE A 194 2.55 -34.35 2.89
CA PHE A 194 2.52 -33.08 2.19
C PHE A 194 1.55 -32.12 2.85
N LEU A 195 1.90 -30.84 2.91
CA LEU A 195 1.01 -29.76 3.31
C LEU A 195 0.44 -29.09 2.05
N PHE A 196 -0.89 -28.96 1.96
CA PHE A 196 -1.50 -28.10 0.97
C PHE A 196 -1.35 -26.64 1.37
N VAL A 197 -0.71 -25.89 0.49
CA VAL A 197 -0.43 -24.47 0.68
C VAL A 197 -1.19 -23.69 -0.38
N SER A 198 -2.09 -22.79 0.04
CA SER A 198 -2.82 -21.94 -0.90
C SER A 198 -1.89 -20.95 -1.61
N ASP A 199 -2.19 -20.67 -2.89
CA ASP A 199 -1.49 -19.71 -3.75
C ASP A 199 -2.33 -18.43 -3.95
N PRO A 200 -2.21 -17.44 -3.05
CA PRO A 200 -2.94 -16.16 -3.19
C PRO A 200 -2.51 -15.37 -4.42
N ARG A 201 -1.26 -15.53 -4.88
CA ARG A 201 -0.76 -14.78 -6.03
C ARG A 201 -1.30 -15.33 -7.33
N GLY A 202 -1.34 -16.67 -7.47
CA GLY A 202 -2.03 -17.34 -8.57
C GLY A 202 -3.49 -16.91 -8.67
N TYR A 203 -4.22 -16.93 -7.54
CA TYR A 203 -5.60 -16.46 -7.49
C TYR A 203 -5.76 -15.00 -7.96
N ILE A 204 -5.00 -14.05 -7.39
CA ILE A 204 -5.08 -12.62 -7.76
C ILE A 204 -4.76 -12.42 -9.25
N GLN A 205 -3.71 -13.07 -9.74
CA GLN A 205 -3.24 -12.88 -11.10
C GLN A 205 -4.22 -13.44 -12.14
N ALA A 206 -4.76 -14.63 -11.88
CA ALA A 206 -5.76 -15.27 -12.72
C ALA A 206 -7.10 -14.53 -12.69
N SER A 207 -7.62 -14.18 -11.50
CA SER A 207 -8.87 -13.41 -11.38
C SER A 207 -8.75 -12.01 -11.97
N GLY A 208 -7.59 -11.36 -11.81
CA GLY A 208 -7.27 -10.06 -12.42
C GLY A 208 -7.24 -10.07 -13.96
N ARG A 209 -7.26 -11.24 -14.63
CA ARG A 209 -7.44 -11.28 -16.09
C ARG A 209 -8.84 -10.84 -16.53
N THR A 210 -9.82 -10.90 -15.62
CA THR A 210 -11.21 -10.52 -15.87
C THR A 210 -11.48 -9.04 -15.64
N SER A 211 -10.54 -8.29 -15.05
CA SER A 211 -10.72 -6.88 -14.71
C SER A 211 -9.44 -6.11 -15.02
N ARG A 212 -9.51 -5.18 -15.98
CA ARG A 212 -8.37 -4.40 -16.46
C ARG A 212 -8.70 -2.92 -16.53
N LEU A 213 -7.66 -2.10 -16.37
CA LEU A 213 -7.76 -0.67 -16.62
C LEU A 213 -7.87 -0.45 -18.13
N TYR A 214 -8.86 0.35 -18.52
CA TYR A 214 -9.12 0.74 -19.90
C TYR A 214 -9.49 2.23 -19.93
N PRO A 215 -9.58 2.86 -21.11
CA PRO A 215 -9.73 4.31 -21.22
C PRO A 215 -10.97 4.95 -20.61
N LEU A 216 -11.96 4.19 -20.12
CA LEU A 216 -13.09 4.76 -19.36
C LEU A 216 -13.13 4.30 -17.90
N GLY A 217 -12.07 3.65 -17.41
CA GLY A 217 -11.92 3.24 -16.01
C GLY A 217 -11.47 1.79 -15.84
N LEU A 218 -11.85 1.15 -14.73
CA LEU A 218 -11.56 -0.27 -14.47
C LEU A 218 -12.76 -1.12 -14.90
N THR A 219 -12.56 -2.12 -15.78
CA THR A 219 -13.64 -3.03 -16.16
C THR A 219 -14.02 -3.93 -14.99
N ARG A 220 -15.31 -4.23 -14.83
CA ARG A 220 -15.78 -5.31 -13.96
C ARG A 220 -15.41 -6.67 -14.55
N GLY A 221 -15.30 -7.65 -13.67
CA GLY A 221 -15.04 -9.05 -13.98
C GLY A 221 -15.65 -9.97 -12.93
N LEU A 222 -15.93 -11.21 -13.29
CA LEU A 222 -16.50 -12.22 -12.39
C LEU A 222 -15.47 -13.31 -12.08
N SER A 223 -15.22 -13.57 -10.80
CA SER A 223 -14.37 -14.67 -10.34
C SER A 223 -15.20 -15.65 -9.53
N ILE A 224 -15.28 -16.90 -9.98
CA ILE A 224 -16.00 -17.99 -9.29
C ILE A 224 -14.98 -19.03 -8.83
N LEU A 225 -15.05 -19.39 -7.56
CA LEU A 225 -14.17 -20.38 -6.94
C LEU A 225 -14.97 -21.60 -6.49
N LEU A 226 -14.74 -22.75 -7.12
CA LEU A 226 -15.31 -24.01 -6.65
C LEU A 226 -14.46 -24.54 -5.50
N VAL A 227 -14.98 -24.43 -4.28
CA VAL A 227 -14.29 -24.83 -3.05
C VAL A 227 -14.53 -26.32 -2.78
N GLU A 228 -13.47 -27.10 -2.86
CA GLU A 228 -13.40 -28.53 -2.59
C GLU A 228 -12.85 -28.85 -1.20
N ASN A 229 -12.01 -27.95 -0.67
CA ASN A 229 -11.41 -28.10 0.65
C ASN A 229 -11.52 -26.77 1.41
N ASN A 230 -12.43 -26.74 2.41
CA ASN A 230 -12.69 -25.55 3.19
C ASN A 230 -11.44 -25.06 3.96
N LYS A 231 -10.55 -25.97 4.38
CA LYS A 231 -9.33 -25.60 5.10
C LYS A 231 -8.38 -24.79 4.21
N VAL A 232 -8.19 -25.24 2.98
CA VAL A 232 -7.34 -24.55 2.00
C VAL A 232 -7.96 -23.20 1.60
N PHE A 233 -9.30 -23.12 1.56
CA PHE A 233 -10.01 -21.86 1.33
C PHE A 233 -9.83 -20.84 2.47
N GLU A 234 -9.95 -21.26 3.74
CA GLU A 234 -9.66 -20.39 4.89
C GLU A 234 -8.19 -19.94 4.91
N HIS A 235 -7.27 -20.83 4.53
CA HIS A 235 -5.86 -20.50 4.36
C HIS A 235 -5.64 -19.43 3.29
N LEU A 236 -6.32 -19.56 2.14
CA LEU A 236 -6.29 -18.56 1.06
C LEU A 236 -6.78 -17.20 1.56
N LYS A 237 -7.94 -17.15 2.22
CA LYS A 237 -8.50 -15.90 2.78
C LYS A 237 -7.53 -15.24 3.77
N THR A 238 -6.93 -16.02 4.65
CA THR A 238 -5.93 -15.54 5.61
C THR A 238 -4.72 -14.94 4.90
N LYS A 239 -4.16 -15.63 3.90
CA LYS A 239 -3.02 -15.13 3.14
C LYS A 239 -3.32 -13.88 2.32
N LEU A 240 -4.50 -13.79 1.70
CA LEU A 240 -4.92 -12.60 0.96
C LEU A 240 -4.97 -11.38 1.89
N ARG A 241 -5.56 -11.52 3.09
CA ARG A 241 -5.57 -10.47 4.12
C ARG A 241 -4.16 -10.04 4.52
N LEU A 242 -3.24 -10.98 4.74
CA LEU A 242 -1.84 -10.69 5.10
C LEU A 242 -1.07 -9.92 4.01
N ILE A 243 -1.43 -10.11 2.74
CA ILE A 243 -0.80 -9.40 1.60
C ILE A 243 -1.49 -8.04 1.36
N GLY A 244 -2.51 -7.68 2.15
CA GLY A 244 -3.24 -6.42 2.06
C GLY A 244 -4.39 -6.43 1.06
N TYR A 245 -4.84 -7.62 0.62
CA TYR A 245 -6.02 -7.77 -0.23
C TYR A 245 -7.22 -8.20 0.62
N LYS A 246 -8.11 -7.24 0.93
CA LYS A 246 -9.43 -7.54 1.51
C LYS A 246 -10.40 -7.93 0.38
N ILE A 247 -10.41 -9.21 0.04
CA ILE A 247 -11.39 -9.78 -0.91
C ILE A 247 -12.54 -10.36 -0.11
N ASP A 248 -13.75 -9.86 -0.38
CA ASP A 248 -14.99 -10.40 0.17
C ASP A 248 -15.49 -11.55 -0.72
N PHE A 249 -15.37 -12.77 -0.22
CA PHE A 249 -15.89 -13.95 -0.91
C PHE A 249 -17.35 -14.16 -0.51
N LYS A 250 -18.25 -14.06 -1.50
CA LYS A 250 -19.67 -14.31 -1.30
C LYS A 250 -20.03 -15.72 -1.75
N GLU A 251 -20.73 -16.45 -0.89
CA GLU A 251 -21.31 -17.74 -1.25
C GLU A 251 -22.45 -17.51 -2.25
N LEU A 252 -22.43 -18.26 -3.36
CA LEU A 252 -23.44 -18.17 -4.42
C LEU A 252 -24.53 -19.21 -4.15
N LYS A 253 -25.66 -18.77 -3.59
CA LYS A 253 -26.81 -19.65 -3.29
C LYS A 253 -27.81 -19.69 -4.44
N ASP A 254 -27.98 -18.58 -5.15
CA ASP A 254 -28.93 -18.45 -6.26
C ASP A 254 -28.42 -17.51 -7.38
N GLY A 255 -29.29 -17.27 -8.37
CA GLY A 255 -29.01 -16.42 -9.54
C GLY A 255 -28.87 -14.93 -9.24
N SER A 256 -29.50 -14.43 -8.17
CA SER A 256 -29.65 -12.99 -7.90
C SER A 256 -28.31 -12.29 -7.68
N GLN A 257 -27.30 -13.01 -7.20
CA GLN A 257 -26.00 -12.46 -6.83
C GLN A 257 -25.07 -12.27 -8.04
N TRP A 258 -25.10 -13.17 -9.04
CA TRP A 258 -24.15 -13.15 -10.16
C TRP A 258 -24.76 -12.65 -11.47
N GLN A 259 -26.08 -12.77 -11.66
CA GLN A 259 -26.75 -12.34 -12.90
C GLN A 259 -26.67 -10.82 -13.16
N PRO A 260 -26.85 -9.93 -12.16
CA PRO A 260 -26.64 -8.50 -12.37
C PRO A 260 -25.19 -8.19 -12.72
N LEU A 261 -24.25 -8.82 -12.01
CA LEU A 261 -22.82 -8.61 -12.19
C LEU A 261 -22.36 -9.01 -13.60
N ILE A 262 -22.78 -10.17 -14.11
CA ILE A 262 -22.39 -10.58 -15.47
C ILE A 262 -22.99 -9.66 -16.55
N LYS A 263 -24.20 -9.12 -16.35
CA LYS A 263 -24.79 -8.13 -17.26
C LYS A 263 -23.98 -6.82 -17.28
N GLU A 264 -23.46 -6.39 -16.15
CA GLU A 264 -22.58 -5.23 -16.07
C GLU A 264 -21.22 -5.49 -16.73
N VAL A 265 -20.65 -6.69 -16.52
CA VAL A 265 -19.45 -7.13 -17.24
C VAL A 265 -19.69 -7.08 -18.75
N ASP A 266 -20.84 -7.55 -19.22
CA ASP A 266 -21.19 -7.53 -20.66
C ASP A 266 -21.27 -6.12 -21.22
N LYS A 267 -21.87 -5.19 -20.47
CA LYS A 267 -21.89 -3.76 -20.83
C LYS A 267 -20.47 -3.20 -20.94
N ASP A 268 -19.60 -3.49 -19.97
CA ASP A 268 -18.20 -3.06 -20.01
C ASP A 268 -17.50 -3.63 -21.25
N ARG A 269 -17.69 -4.92 -21.58
CA ARG A 269 -17.10 -5.52 -22.79
C ARG A 269 -17.59 -4.86 -24.07
N MET A 270 -18.88 -4.52 -24.16
CA MET A 270 -19.42 -3.80 -25.31
C MET A 270 -18.78 -2.42 -25.46
N ILE A 271 -18.63 -1.68 -24.36
CA ILE A 271 -17.99 -0.36 -24.35
C ILE A 271 -16.52 -0.47 -24.80
N VAL A 272 -15.76 -1.42 -24.25
CA VAL A 272 -14.37 -1.65 -24.63
C VAL A 272 -14.26 -2.02 -26.12
N ARG A 273 -15.16 -2.86 -26.66
CA ARG A 273 -15.17 -3.21 -28.09
C ARG A 273 -15.42 -1.99 -28.99
N LYS A 274 -16.42 -1.18 -28.66
CA LYS A 274 -16.72 0.05 -29.40
C LYS A 274 -15.54 1.02 -29.40
N PHE A 275 -14.90 1.18 -28.24
CA PHE A 275 -13.68 1.97 -28.11
C PHE A 275 -12.55 1.42 -28.98
N MET A 276 -12.27 0.12 -28.94
CA MET A 276 -11.23 -0.51 -29.77
C MET A 276 -11.49 -0.39 -31.28
N ARG A 277 -12.75 -0.22 -31.70
CA ARG A 277 -13.14 0.02 -33.09
C ARG A 277 -13.12 1.50 -33.49
N GLY A 278 -12.85 2.41 -32.55
CA GLY A 278 -12.88 3.85 -32.79
C GLY A 278 -14.29 4.47 -32.82
N GLU A 279 -15.33 3.75 -32.37
CA GLU A 279 -16.72 4.23 -32.40
C GLU A 279 -17.08 5.17 -31.22
N ILE A 280 -16.17 5.33 -30.25
CA ILE A 280 -16.32 6.21 -29.08
C ILE A 280 -15.13 7.16 -29.05
N GLU A 281 -15.37 8.44 -29.33
CA GLU A 281 -14.37 9.52 -29.24
C GLU A 281 -14.28 10.14 -27.84
N GLU A 282 -15.28 9.91 -26.98
CA GLU A 282 -15.31 10.47 -25.62
C GLU A 282 -14.20 9.85 -24.75
N PHE A 283 -13.03 10.49 -24.77
CA PHE A 283 -11.97 10.29 -23.80
C PHE A 283 -12.40 10.93 -22.48
N LYS A 284 -13.13 10.17 -21.66
CA LYS A 284 -13.14 10.48 -20.23
C LYS A 284 -11.77 10.06 -19.73
N ASP A 285 -10.89 11.01 -19.42
CA ASP A 285 -9.52 10.68 -18.98
C ASP A 285 -9.61 9.57 -17.92
N PRO A 286 -9.20 8.32 -18.25
CA PRO A 286 -9.44 7.16 -17.40
C PRO A 286 -8.75 7.33 -16.07
N VAL A 287 -7.78 8.23 -16.02
CA VAL A 287 -6.84 8.38 -14.93
C VAL A 287 -6.83 9.84 -14.50
N LYS A 288 -7.27 10.08 -13.26
CA LYS A 288 -7.08 11.37 -12.61
C LYS A 288 -5.69 11.44 -12.01
N THR A 289 -5.01 12.56 -12.15
CA THR A 289 -3.77 12.83 -11.44
C THR A 289 -4.07 13.59 -10.15
N CYS A 290 -3.47 13.19 -9.04
CA CYS A 290 -3.57 13.94 -7.79
C CYS A 290 -2.23 14.10 -7.09
N LEU A 291 -2.11 15.19 -6.32
CA LEU A 291 -0.97 15.48 -5.47
C LEU A 291 -1.39 15.36 -4.00
N ILE A 292 -0.69 14.52 -3.25
CA ILE A 292 -0.84 14.37 -1.81
C ILE A 292 0.38 14.98 -1.12
N ILE A 293 0.12 15.93 -0.23
CA ILE A 293 1.17 16.64 0.51
C ILE A 293 1.07 16.26 1.98
N VAL A 294 2.15 15.70 2.54
CA VAL A 294 2.28 15.37 3.97
C VAL A 294 3.38 16.20 4.63
N GLU A 295 3.46 16.21 5.95
CA GLU A 295 4.49 16.99 6.66
C GLU A 295 5.86 16.31 6.69
N SER A 296 5.91 14.96 6.77
CA SER A 296 7.15 14.21 7.01
C SER A 296 7.51 13.22 5.90
N PRO A 297 8.82 13.02 5.59
CA PRO A 297 9.29 12.02 4.62
C PRO A 297 8.84 10.59 4.93
N THR A 298 8.82 10.26 6.21
CA THR A 298 8.47 8.92 6.67
C THR A 298 7.03 8.61 6.31
N LYS A 299 6.09 9.54 6.52
CA LYS A 299 4.70 9.38 6.06
C LYS A 299 4.61 9.23 4.56
N ALA A 300 5.27 10.09 3.79
CA ALA A 300 5.24 10.03 2.32
C ALA A 300 5.68 8.65 1.81
N LYS A 301 6.80 8.15 2.33
CA LYS A 301 7.35 6.84 1.97
C LYS A 301 6.45 5.70 2.41
N THR A 302 5.91 5.74 3.63
CA THR A 302 5.03 4.69 4.16
C THR A 302 3.74 4.59 3.36
N ILE A 303 3.08 5.72 3.10
CA ILE A 303 1.85 5.77 2.29
C ILE A 303 2.10 5.24 0.88
N ALA A 304 3.20 5.66 0.25
CA ALA A 304 3.57 5.17 -1.08
C ALA A 304 3.77 3.65 -1.13
N ASN A 305 4.33 3.05 -0.07
CA ASN A 305 4.56 1.61 -0.01
C ASN A 305 3.28 0.78 0.20
N PHE A 306 2.15 1.39 0.59
CA PHE A 306 0.88 0.66 0.73
C PHE A 306 0.39 0.07 -0.59
N PHE A 307 0.73 0.71 -1.71
CA PHE A 307 0.20 0.38 -3.04
C PHE A 307 1.22 -0.33 -3.93
N GLY A 308 2.32 -0.83 -3.35
CA GLY A 308 3.37 -1.57 -4.07
C GLY A 308 4.71 -0.86 -4.01
N LYS A 309 5.55 -1.08 -5.04
CA LYS A 309 6.84 -0.39 -5.16
C LYS A 309 6.62 0.94 -5.89
N PRO A 310 6.72 2.09 -5.22
CA PRO A 310 6.48 3.38 -5.86
C PRO A 310 7.59 3.74 -6.84
N SER A 311 7.22 4.41 -7.94
CA SER A 311 8.15 5.18 -8.76
C SER A 311 8.61 6.40 -7.95
N ARG A 312 9.84 6.88 -8.18
CA ARG A 312 10.40 7.99 -7.40
C ARG A 312 11.04 9.02 -8.31
N ARG A 313 10.72 10.28 -8.09
CA ARG A 313 11.35 11.44 -8.73
C ARG A 313 12.01 12.30 -7.65
N ASN A 314 13.14 12.93 -7.95
CA ASN A 314 13.83 13.83 -7.03
C ASN A 314 13.98 15.21 -7.69
N TYR A 315 13.60 16.25 -6.97
CA TYR A 315 13.86 17.63 -7.35
C TYR A 315 14.56 18.35 -6.21
N GLN A 316 15.84 18.68 -6.39
CA GLN A 316 16.64 19.47 -5.44
C GLN A 316 16.49 19.03 -3.96
N ASN A 317 16.49 17.71 -3.72
CA ASN A 317 16.33 17.01 -2.43
C ASN A 317 14.89 16.75 -1.96
N TYR A 318 13.89 17.08 -2.76
CA TYR A 318 12.49 16.71 -2.51
C TYR A 318 12.11 15.47 -3.31
N TRP A 319 11.80 14.40 -2.60
CA TRP A 319 11.35 13.15 -3.21
C TRP A 319 9.85 13.18 -3.43
N VAL A 320 9.45 12.88 -4.66
CA VAL A 320 8.06 12.61 -5.05
C VAL A 320 7.91 11.12 -5.29
N TYR A 321 6.98 10.50 -4.59
CA TYR A 321 6.64 9.09 -4.78
C TYR A 321 5.37 8.99 -5.62
N GLU A 322 5.43 8.26 -6.71
CA GLU A 322 4.29 8.08 -7.61
C GLU A 322 3.76 6.65 -7.52
N VAL A 323 2.45 6.53 -7.30
CA VAL A 323 1.73 5.25 -7.18
C VAL A 323 0.40 5.32 -7.93
N SER A 324 -0.08 4.17 -8.40
CA SER A 324 -1.42 4.07 -8.98
C SER A 324 -2.41 3.50 -7.96
N ILE A 325 -3.55 4.18 -7.79
CA ILE A 325 -4.64 3.77 -6.88
C ILE A 325 -5.94 3.81 -7.68
N GLY A 326 -6.41 2.64 -8.13
CA GLY A 326 -7.60 2.56 -8.97
C GLY A 326 -7.42 3.36 -10.26
N ASN A 327 -8.22 4.40 -10.42
CA ASN A 327 -8.16 5.34 -11.54
C ASN A 327 -7.38 6.63 -11.22
N TYR A 328 -6.55 6.64 -10.18
CA TYR A 328 -5.69 7.78 -9.84
C TYR A 328 -4.20 7.47 -10.04
N ILE A 329 -3.46 8.43 -10.61
CA ILE A 329 -2.00 8.54 -10.46
C ILE A 329 -1.75 9.53 -9.33
N VAL A 330 -1.19 9.03 -8.25
CA VAL A 330 -1.03 9.75 -6.98
C VAL A 330 0.43 10.09 -6.79
N ASN A 331 0.74 11.38 -6.76
CA ASN A 331 2.04 11.93 -6.44
C ASN A 331 2.08 12.29 -4.95
N ILE A 332 3.01 11.73 -4.18
CA ILE A 332 3.11 11.96 -2.73
C ILE A 332 4.43 12.67 -2.43
N ILE A 333 4.36 13.82 -1.76
CA ILE A 333 5.52 14.64 -1.39
C ILE A 333 5.41 15.09 0.07
N ALA A 334 6.57 15.28 0.72
CA ALA A 334 6.66 15.81 2.08
C ALA A 334 7.17 17.26 2.10
N THR A 335 6.59 18.11 2.95
CA THR A 335 7.06 19.50 3.16
C THR A 335 8.32 19.59 4.03
N LEU A 336 8.64 18.53 4.77
CA LEU A 336 9.68 18.48 5.80
C LEU A 336 9.40 19.50 6.92
N GLY A 337 8.21 19.39 7.52
CA GLY A 337 7.70 20.29 8.56
C GLY A 337 7.14 21.61 8.03
N HIS A 338 7.19 22.65 8.86
CA HIS A 338 6.83 24.02 8.44
C HIS A 338 7.75 24.51 7.32
N PHE A 339 7.17 25.30 6.43
CA PHE A 339 7.90 25.94 5.33
C PHE A 339 7.75 27.46 5.31
N VAL A 340 6.90 28.02 6.19
CA VAL A 340 6.77 29.45 6.46
C VAL A 340 6.70 29.69 7.98
N ASP A 341 7.16 30.85 8.43
CA ASP A 341 7.09 31.28 9.83
C ASP A 341 6.91 32.81 9.95
N LEU A 342 6.55 33.28 11.14
CA LEU A 342 6.38 34.70 11.43
C LEU A 342 7.71 35.44 11.26
N VAL A 343 7.70 36.53 10.50
CA VAL A 343 8.85 37.44 10.34
C VAL A 343 9.27 38.01 11.70
N HIS A 344 10.54 38.41 11.82
CA HIS A 344 11.07 38.97 13.06
C HIS A 344 10.97 40.51 13.12
N GLU A 345 11.18 41.19 11.99
CA GLU A 345 11.45 42.65 11.97
C GLU A 345 10.21 43.52 11.72
N GLU A 346 9.08 42.96 11.29
CA GLU A 346 7.89 43.76 10.96
C GLU A 346 6.88 43.84 12.11
N GLY A 347 6.36 45.05 12.37
CA GLY A 347 5.39 45.27 13.44
C GLY A 347 5.94 44.89 14.82
N PHE A 348 5.07 44.42 15.71
CA PHE A 348 5.49 43.91 17.01
C PHE A 348 5.82 42.41 16.90
N TYR A 349 7.12 42.10 16.74
CA TYR A 349 7.67 40.76 16.59
C TYR A 349 7.02 39.90 15.49
N GLY A 350 6.66 40.52 14.36
CA GLY A 350 6.03 39.87 13.21
C GLY A 350 4.53 40.10 13.07
N VAL A 351 3.93 40.92 13.93
CA VAL A 351 2.49 41.19 13.91
C VAL A 351 2.22 42.68 13.80
N LYS A 352 1.55 43.10 12.73
CA LYS A 352 1.08 44.48 12.56
C LYS A 352 -0.25 44.66 13.29
N ARG A 353 -0.36 45.75 14.04
CA ARG A 353 -1.62 46.20 14.63
C ARG A 353 -2.30 47.16 13.66
N CYS A 354 -3.54 46.84 13.30
CA CYS A 354 -4.47 47.75 12.65
C CYS A 354 -5.56 48.13 13.66
N ASP A 355 -6.39 49.12 13.34
CA ASP A 355 -7.33 49.73 14.31
C ASP A 355 -8.19 48.68 15.04
N ASN A 356 -8.74 47.70 14.30
CA ASN A 356 -9.66 46.68 14.84
C ASN A 356 -9.15 45.24 14.73
N TYR A 357 -7.93 45.00 14.22
CA TYR A 357 -7.44 43.63 14.00
C TYR A 357 -5.91 43.54 13.98
N PHE A 358 -5.40 42.33 14.18
CA PHE A 358 -3.97 42.00 14.13
C PHE A 358 -3.66 41.22 12.85
N ILE A 359 -2.60 41.63 12.14
CA ILE A 359 -2.14 40.98 10.92
C ILE A 359 -0.79 40.30 11.20
N PRO A 360 -0.75 38.97 11.38
CA PRO A 360 0.49 38.22 11.44
C PRO A 360 1.13 38.13 10.05
N ILE A 361 2.44 38.38 9.97
CA ILE A 361 3.18 38.40 8.70
C ILE A 361 4.11 37.19 8.66
N PHE A 362 3.93 36.36 7.63
CA PHE A 362 4.69 35.14 7.43
C PHE A 362 5.61 35.24 6.22
N GLU A 363 6.79 34.65 6.33
CA GLU A 363 7.73 34.50 5.23
C GLU A 363 8.20 33.04 5.08
N PRO A 364 8.59 32.61 3.88
CA PRO A 364 9.26 31.32 3.67
C PRO A 364 10.50 31.13 4.54
N LEU A 365 10.62 29.95 5.14
CA LEU A 365 11.74 29.63 6.01
C LEU A 365 13.05 29.52 5.23
N LYS A 366 14.09 30.18 5.76
CA LYS A 366 15.47 30.02 5.37
C LYS A 366 16.29 29.61 6.59
N ILE A 367 16.87 28.43 6.55
CA ILE A 367 17.49 27.80 7.72
C ILE A 367 18.98 27.61 7.48
N CYS A 368 19.83 28.05 8.41
CA CYS A 368 21.26 27.79 8.36
C CYS A 368 21.57 26.32 8.60
N LYS A 369 22.22 25.64 7.65
CA LYS A 369 22.57 24.22 7.81
C LYS A 369 23.68 23.98 8.84
N LYS A 370 24.45 25.01 9.20
CA LYS A 370 25.54 24.92 10.19
C LYS A 370 25.03 25.03 11.63
N CYS A 371 24.15 26.00 11.92
CA CYS A 371 23.70 26.28 13.29
C CYS A 371 22.19 26.10 13.52
N GLY A 372 21.42 25.72 12.49
CA GLY A 372 19.98 25.44 12.60
C GLY A 372 19.08 26.66 12.78
N ARG A 373 19.61 27.88 12.88
CA ARG A 373 18.81 29.10 13.09
C ARG A 373 18.04 29.49 11.83
N HIS A 374 16.83 30.01 12.06
CA HIS A 374 16.05 30.70 11.04
C HIS A 374 16.72 32.05 10.78
N ILE A 375 16.86 32.41 9.51
CA ILE A 375 17.45 33.67 9.08
C ILE A 375 16.49 34.39 8.14
N SER A 376 16.60 35.72 8.09
CA SER A 376 15.84 36.52 7.13
C SER A 376 16.13 36.06 5.70
N ILE A 377 15.11 36.08 4.85
CA ILE A 377 15.23 35.72 3.43
C ILE A 377 16.29 36.60 2.74
N LYS A 378 16.41 37.86 3.16
CA LYS A 378 17.33 38.86 2.61
C LYS A 378 18.79 38.62 3.01
N SER A 379 19.05 37.94 4.13
CA SER A 379 20.41 37.74 4.66
C SER A 379 21.24 36.81 3.76
N LYS A 380 22.41 37.28 3.29
CA LYS A 380 23.35 36.48 2.46
C LYS A 380 24.28 35.59 3.29
N VAL A 381 24.46 35.92 4.57
CA VAL A 381 25.28 35.19 5.54
C VAL A 381 24.50 35.03 6.83
N CYS A 382 24.77 33.96 7.58
CA CYS A 382 24.18 33.77 8.90
C CYS A 382 24.77 34.78 9.89
N GLU A 383 23.93 35.58 10.54
CA GLU A 383 24.32 36.60 11.53
C GLU A 383 25.05 36.04 12.76
N VAL A 384 25.02 34.72 12.96
CA VAL A 384 25.53 34.06 14.17
C VAL A 384 26.79 33.25 13.90
N CYS A 385 26.83 32.50 12.80
CA CYS A 385 27.94 31.58 12.49
C CYS A 385 28.66 31.89 11.18
N SER A 386 28.28 32.98 10.51
CA SER A 386 28.82 33.48 9.25
C SER A 386 28.80 32.50 8.08
N SER A 387 28.03 31.40 8.19
CA SER A 387 27.85 30.43 7.11
C SER A 387 26.95 31.00 6.00
N ASN A 388 27.21 30.61 4.76
CA ASN A 388 26.40 30.90 3.58
C ASN A 388 25.60 29.66 3.08
N ASN A 389 25.62 28.54 3.82
CA ASN A 389 24.95 27.31 3.42
C ASN A 389 23.55 27.22 4.07
N PHE A 390 22.52 27.41 3.24
CA PHE A 390 21.14 27.50 3.68
C PHE A 390 20.26 26.42 3.08
N LEU A 391 19.22 26.04 3.83
CA LEU A 391 18.03 25.37 3.30
C LEU A 391 16.97 26.45 3.07
N ASP A 392 16.63 26.69 1.81
CA ASP A 392 15.63 27.69 1.43
C ASP A 392 14.33 26.98 1.00
N LYS A 393 13.26 27.20 1.77
CA LYS A 393 11.95 26.59 1.50
C LYS A 393 11.22 27.23 0.32
N ARG A 394 11.69 28.35 -0.24
CA ARG A 394 11.13 28.90 -1.49
C ARG A 394 11.26 27.90 -2.65
N ILE A 395 12.34 27.13 -2.68
CA ILE A 395 12.56 26.05 -3.65
C ILE A 395 11.43 25.02 -3.57
N LEU A 396 11.02 24.64 -2.35
CA LEU A 396 9.90 23.72 -2.14
C LEU A 396 8.59 24.33 -2.64
N ILE A 397 8.32 25.59 -2.29
CA ILE A 397 7.08 26.29 -2.67
C ILE A 397 6.96 26.35 -4.20
N GLU A 398 8.02 26.75 -4.90
CA GLU A 398 8.05 26.78 -6.36
C GLU A 398 7.85 25.39 -6.97
N PHE A 399 8.45 24.36 -6.38
CA PHE A 399 8.27 22.99 -6.84
C PHE A 399 6.83 22.49 -6.62
N LEU A 400 6.23 22.76 -5.46
CA LEU A 400 4.84 22.41 -5.20
C LEU A 400 3.88 23.14 -6.15
N ARG A 401 4.16 24.39 -6.52
CA ARG A 401 3.39 25.14 -7.53
C ARG A 401 3.48 24.51 -8.92
N LYS A 402 4.67 24.03 -9.32
CA LYS A 402 4.83 23.27 -10.58
C LYS A 402 3.99 21.99 -10.54
N LEU A 403 4.11 21.21 -9.45
CA LEU A 403 3.32 19.97 -9.28
C LEU A 403 1.81 20.25 -9.25
N ALA A 404 1.37 21.36 -8.66
CA ALA A 404 -0.04 21.76 -8.61
C ALA A 404 -0.64 21.96 -10.01
N ASN A 405 0.15 22.50 -10.96
CA ASN A 405 -0.27 22.67 -12.35
C ASN A 405 -0.32 21.34 -13.13
N GLU A 406 0.43 20.32 -12.70
CA GLU A 406 0.52 19.01 -13.37
C GLU A 406 -0.62 18.06 -12.96
N VAL A 407 -1.35 18.36 -11.89
CA VAL A 407 -2.36 17.46 -11.32
C VAL A 407 -3.78 18.00 -11.43
N ASN A 408 -4.77 17.11 -11.47
CA ASN A 408 -6.17 17.52 -11.46
C ASN A 408 -6.64 17.99 -10.06
N GLU A 409 -6.18 17.33 -8.99
CA GLU A 409 -6.67 17.55 -7.61
C GLU A 409 -5.52 17.49 -6.60
N ILE A 410 -5.63 18.26 -5.51
CA ILE A 410 -4.62 18.30 -4.44
C ILE A 410 -5.27 17.93 -3.10
N TYR A 411 -4.62 17.03 -2.37
CA TYR A 411 -5.03 16.60 -1.04
C TYR A 411 -3.93 16.89 -0.02
N ILE A 412 -4.26 17.66 1.01
CA ILE A 412 -3.33 17.99 2.09
C ILE A 412 -3.57 17.04 3.26
N ALA A 413 -2.58 16.20 3.53
CA ALA A 413 -2.62 15.10 4.49
C ALA A 413 -1.63 15.30 5.65
N THR A 414 -1.62 16.51 6.22
CA THR A 414 -0.90 16.84 7.44
C THR A 414 -1.59 16.24 8.68
N ASP A 415 -0.90 16.25 9.82
CA ASP A 415 -1.42 15.75 11.09
C ASP A 415 -2.78 16.36 11.48
N PRO A 416 -3.69 15.59 12.11
CA PRO A 416 -5.03 16.02 12.49
C PRO A 416 -5.02 16.86 13.77
N ASP A 417 -4.15 17.87 13.83
CA ASP A 417 -4.05 18.81 14.95
C ASP A 417 -4.03 20.27 14.47
N THR A 418 -3.98 21.22 15.40
CA THR A 418 -3.96 22.66 15.07
C THR A 418 -2.72 23.06 14.25
N GLU A 419 -1.58 22.37 14.45
CA GLU A 419 -0.33 22.66 13.75
C GLU A 419 -0.40 22.19 12.29
N GLY A 420 -0.84 20.95 12.07
CA GLY A 420 -1.08 20.38 10.76
C GLY A 420 -2.16 21.14 10.00
N GLU A 421 -3.18 21.65 10.67
CA GLU A 421 -4.20 22.49 10.02
C GLU A 421 -3.63 23.84 9.57
N LYS A 422 -2.75 24.46 10.36
CA LYS A 422 -2.05 25.68 9.91
C LYS A 422 -1.12 25.40 8.72
N ILE A 423 -0.37 24.29 8.73
CA ILE A 423 0.46 23.91 7.57
C ILE A 423 -0.43 23.71 6.33
N ALA A 424 -1.62 23.10 6.51
CA ALA A 424 -2.56 22.94 5.42
C ALA A 424 -3.10 24.27 4.89
N PHE A 425 -3.40 25.21 5.78
CA PHE A 425 -3.80 26.56 5.41
C PHE A 425 -2.73 27.31 4.63
N ASP A 426 -1.47 27.24 5.07
CA ASP A 426 -0.36 27.84 4.33
C ASP A 426 -0.25 27.21 2.93
N LEU A 427 -0.28 25.88 2.83
CA LEU A 427 -0.22 25.18 1.54
C LEU A 427 -1.36 25.61 0.62
N PHE A 428 -2.57 25.70 1.16
CA PHE A 428 -3.73 26.17 0.41
C PHE A 428 -3.49 27.57 -0.16
N ILE A 429 -3.04 28.54 0.64
CA ILE A 429 -2.75 29.90 0.16
C ILE A 429 -1.72 29.89 -0.98
N TYR A 430 -0.64 29.12 -0.83
CA TYR A 430 0.46 29.11 -1.81
C TYR A 430 0.12 28.39 -3.12
N LEU A 431 -0.86 27.46 -3.09
CA LEU A 431 -1.21 26.59 -4.22
C LEU A 431 -2.54 26.91 -4.88
N TYR A 432 -3.48 27.56 -4.18
CA TYR A 432 -4.82 27.87 -4.71
C TYR A 432 -4.81 28.63 -6.06
N PRO A 433 -3.90 29.60 -6.30
CA PRO A 433 -3.82 30.25 -7.62
C PRO A 433 -3.43 29.34 -8.78
N TYR A 434 -2.82 28.19 -8.49
CA TYR A 434 -2.32 27.21 -9.48
C TYR A 434 -3.30 26.05 -9.67
N ASN A 435 -4.02 25.68 -8.61
CA ASN A 435 -5.06 24.68 -8.66
C ASN A 435 -6.12 24.98 -7.60
N THR A 436 -7.36 25.17 -8.01
CA THR A 436 -8.47 25.51 -7.11
C THR A 436 -9.06 24.29 -6.40
N LYS A 437 -8.78 23.07 -6.88
CA LYS A 437 -9.29 21.80 -6.34
C LYS A 437 -8.36 21.28 -5.24
N ILE A 438 -8.32 22.00 -4.12
CA ILE A 438 -7.54 21.64 -2.93
C ILE A 438 -8.48 21.20 -1.82
N LYS A 439 -8.24 20.03 -1.24
CA LYS A 439 -8.99 19.51 -0.08
C LYS A 439 -8.06 19.05 1.03
N ARG A 440 -8.57 19.06 2.25
CA ARG A 440 -7.93 18.53 3.46
C ARG A 440 -8.33 17.07 3.65
N MET A 441 -7.33 16.21 3.86
CA MET A 441 -7.50 14.79 4.14
C MET A 441 -6.88 14.46 5.51
N GLU A 442 -7.70 14.20 6.52
CA GLU A 442 -7.23 13.94 7.88
C GLU A 442 -7.06 12.45 8.14
N MET A 443 -5.84 12.01 8.44
CA MET A 443 -5.56 10.62 8.79
C MET A 443 -5.20 10.52 10.27
N HIS A 444 -5.97 9.74 11.03
CA HIS A 444 -5.66 9.47 12.44
C HIS A 444 -4.63 8.34 12.59
N GLU A 445 -4.56 7.45 11.60
CA GLU A 445 -3.64 6.33 11.56
C GLU A 445 -2.96 6.23 10.20
N ILE A 446 -1.68 5.84 10.20
CA ILE A 446 -0.93 5.63 8.97
C ILE A 446 -1.14 4.18 8.51
N THR A 447 -2.32 3.88 7.97
CA THR A 447 -2.67 2.57 7.39
C THR A 447 -3.28 2.70 5.99
N ARG A 448 -3.21 1.63 5.19
CA ARG A 448 -3.79 1.61 3.83
C ARG A 448 -5.31 1.81 3.86
N GLU A 449 -5.97 1.26 4.87
CA GLU A 449 -7.42 1.31 5.01
C GLU A 449 -7.90 2.71 5.36
N GLU A 450 -7.25 3.33 6.35
CA GLU A 450 -7.55 4.70 6.73
C GLU A 450 -7.29 5.67 5.57
N PHE A 451 -6.18 5.46 4.84
CA PHE A 451 -5.88 6.25 3.65
C PHE A 451 -7.01 6.16 2.62
N LEU A 452 -7.44 4.94 2.25
CA LEU A 452 -8.48 4.76 1.23
C LEU A 452 -9.83 5.34 1.66
N ARG A 453 -10.18 5.21 2.95
CA ARG A 453 -11.38 5.82 3.53
C ARG A 453 -11.31 7.34 3.46
N ARG A 454 -10.22 7.94 3.92
CA ARG A 454 -10.04 9.39 3.99
C ARG A 454 -9.84 10.04 2.63
N PHE A 455 -9.33 9.28 1.65
CA PHE A 455 -9.29 9.71 0.27
C PHE A 455 -10.69 9.95 -0.32
N GLN A 456 -11.72 9.27 0.20
CA GLN A 456 -13.13 9.49 -0.17
C GLN A 456 -13.83 10.50 0.76
N GLU A 457 -13.41 10.59 2.02
CA GLU A 457 -13.95 11.48 3.06
C GLU A 457 -13.05 12.71 3.28
N THR A 458 -13.07 13.65 2.33
CA THR A 458 -12.27 14.89 2.41
C THR A 458 -13.11 16.10 2.79
N ARG A 459 -12.46 17.12 3.36
CA ARG A 459 -13.13 18.36 3.81
C ARG A 459 -12.38 19.61 3.37
N ASP A 460 -12.99 20.77 3.55
CA ASP A 460 -12.29 22.06 3.46
C ASP A 460 -11.52 22.35 4.75
N ILE A 461 -10.61 23.32 4.68
CA ILE A 461 -9.77 23.72 5.82
C ILE A 461 -10.61 24.36 6.92
N ASN A 462 -10.36 23.95 8.15
CA ASN A 462 -11.04 24.41 9.35
C ASN A 462 -10.36 25.69 9.86
N LYS A 463 -10.99 26.83 9.54
CA LYS A 463 -10.49 28.16 9.93
C LYS A 463 -10.36 28.34 11.44
N SER A 464 -11.20 27.71 12.27
CA SER A 464 -11.13 27.85 13.73
C SER A 464 -9.85 27.23 14.30
N LEU A 465 -9.43 26.08 13.78
CA LEU A 465 -8.16 25.44 14.18
C LEU A 465 -6.96 26.26 13.72
N VAL A 466 -7.03 26.87 12.53
CA VAL A 466 -6.00 27.81 12.04
C VAL A 466 -5.90 29.02 12.96
N CYS A 467 -7.02 29.66 13.30
CA CYS A 467 -7.05 30.80 14.22
C CYS A 467 -6.50 30.43 15.60
N ALA A 468 -6.83 29.24 16.11
CA ALA A 468 -6.28 28.75 17.39
C ALA A 468 -4.75 28.61 17.33
N GLN A 469 -4.21 28.05 16.23
CA GLN A 469 -2.78 27.94 16.03
C GLN A 469 -2.10 29.31 15.93
N LEU A 470 -2.69 30.23 15.15
CA LEU A 470 -2.15 31.59 14.96
C LEU A 470 -2.09 32.33 16.29
N THR A 471 -3.17 32.30 17.08
CA THR A 471 -3.22 32.90 18.42
C THR A 471 -2.14 32.32 19.33
N ARG A 472 -1.99 30.98 19.36
CA ARG A 472 -0.94 30.32 20.13
C ARG A 472 0.45 30.79 19.69
N ARG A 473 0.70 30.82 18.37
CA ARG A 473 2.00 31.21 17.80
C ARG A 473 2.36 32.66 18.12
N VAL A 474 1.40 33.58 18.02
CA VAL A 474 1.58 35.00 18.35
C VAL A 474 1.82 35.17 19.85
N ALA A 475 1.02 34.52 20.71
CA ALA A 475 1.20 34.61 22.16
C ALA A 475 2.59 34.09 22.60
N ASP A 476 3.00 32.93 22.07
CA ASP A 476 4.32 32.35 22.36
C ASP A 476 5.45 33.26 21.84
N ARG A 477 5.25 33.94 20.70
CA ARG A 477 6.20 34.89 20.12
C ARG A 477 6.34 36.15 20.98
N TRP A 478 5.23 36.81 21.31
CA TRP A 478 5.24 38.06 22.07
C TRP A 478 5.79 37.86 23.47
N ILE A 479 5.31 36.86 24.21
CA ILE A 479 5.79 36.57 25.57
C ILE A 479 7.23 36.10 25.52
N GLY A 480 7.56 35.21 24.58
CA GLY A 480 8.89 34.63 24.46
C GLY A 480 9.95 35.69 24.21
N PHE A 481 9.78 36.53 23.19
CA PHE A 481 10.77 37.54 22.83
C PHE A 481 10.87 38.64 23.89
N SER A 482 9.74 39.18 24.35
CA SER A 482 9.74 40.27 25.34
C SER A 482 10.44 39.85 26.64
N LEU A 483 10.13 38.67 27.17
CA LEU A 483 10.77 38.18 28.40
C LEU A 483 12.22 37.76 28.17
N SER A 484 12.55 37.18 27.01
CA SER A 484 13.93 36.80 26.71
C SER A 484 14.83 38.02 26.63
N GLU A 485 14.39 39.10 25.97
CA GLU A 485 15.16 40.36 25.92
C GLU A 485 15.43 40.94 27.31
N GLU A 486 14.44 40.88 28.21
CA GLU A 486 14.60 41.36 29.58
C GLU A 486 15.63 40.52 30.37
N LEU A 487 15.54 39.19 30.27
CA LEU A 487 16.53 38.29 30.88
C LEU A 487 17.94 38.51 30.32
N GLN A 488 18.05 38.66 28.99
CA GLN A 488 19.32 38.87 28.33
C GLN A 488 19.97 40.19 28.77
N LYS A 489 19.18 41.26 28.95
CA LYS A 489 19.68 42.54 29.50
C LYS A 489 20.12 42.39 30.95
N HIS A 490 19.31 41.74 31.79
CA HIS A 490 19.59 41.59 33.22
C HIS A 490 20.84 40.75 33.50
N PHE A 491 20.95 39.59 32.83
CA PHE A 491 22.06 38.63 33.05
C PHE A 491 23.21 38.78 32.04
N LYS A 492 23.12 39.73 31.09
CA LYS A 492 24.11 39.95 30.01
C LYS A 492 24.45 38.69 29.22
N ASN A 493 23.48 37.79 29.03
CA ASN A 493 23.68 36.53 28.33
C ASN A 493 22.61 36.33 27.26
N LEU A 494 23.01 36.51 26.00
CA LEU A 494 22.15 36.39 24.81
C LEU A 494 21.61 34.97 24.55
N ASN A 495 22.09 33.97 25.27
CA ASN A 495 21.61 32.59 25.16
C ASN A 495 20.45 32.27 26.11
N LEU A 496 20.02 33.22 26.94
CA LEU A 496 18.86 33.03 27.80
C LEU A 496 17.56 33.20 27.02
N SER A 497 16.59 32.36 27.35
CA SER A 497 15.25 32.43 26.81
C SER A 497 14.20 32.29 27.92
N ALA A 498 13.12 33.04 27.79
CA ALA A 498 11.90 32.88 28.58
C ALA A 498 10.72 32.64 27.65
N GLY A 499 9.65 32.07 28.17
CA GLY A 499 8.50 31.71 27.35
C GLY A 499 7.34 31.27 28.20
N ARG A 500 6.15 31.43 27.64
CA ARG A 500 4.87 31.27 28.36
C ARG A 500 4.74 29.95 29.12
N VAL A 501 5.28 28.85 28.59
CA VAL A 501 5.21 27.51 29.21
C VAL A 501 6.51 27.14 29.92
N GLN A 502 7.68 27.43 29.33
CA GLN A 502 8.96 27.06 29.92
C GLN A 502 9.22 27.74 31.27
N THR A 503 8.81 29.01 31.42
CA THR A 503 9.04 29.78 32.64
C THR A 503 8.25 29.25 33.84
N PRO A 504 6.92 28.99 33.75
CA PRO A 504 6.18 28.33 34.83
C PRO A 504 6.70 26.93 35.19
N VAL A 505 7.05 26.12 34.18
CA VAL A 505 7.54 24.75 34.40
C VAL A 505 8.87 24.76 35.17
N LEU A 506 9.81 25.65 34.80
CA LEU A 506 11.04 25.84 35.56
C LEU A 506 10.75 26.27 37.00
N GLY A 507 9.77 27.16 37.20
CA GLY A 507 9.32 27.58 38.53
C GLY A 507 8.83 26.40 39.38
N TRP A 508 8.06 25.46 38.80
CA TRP A 508 7.64 24.24 39.51
C TRP A 508 8.81 23.34 39.87
N VAL A 509 9.82 23.20 39.00
CA VAL A 509 11.02 22.42 39.31
C VAL A 509 11.76 23.01 40.50
N ILE A 510 11.96 24.33 40.52
CA ILE A 510 12.63 25.04 41.63
C ILE A 510 11.82 24.86 42.92
N PHE A 511 10.51 25.12 42.87
CA PHE A 511 9.63 25.00 44.03
C PHE A 511 9.64 23.58 44.63
N ASN A 512 9.62 22.56 43.77
CA ASN A 512 9.68 21.17 44.22
C ASN A 512 11.05 20.81 44.84
N ASP A 513 12.14 21.37 44.36
CA ASP A 513 13.48 21.19 44.95
C ASP A 513 13.58 21.84 46.34
N GLU A 514 13.01 23.04 46.51
CA GLU A 514 12.95 23.72 47.80
C GLU A 514 12.10 22.98 48.83
N LEU A 515 10.98 22.37 48.42
CA LEU A 515 10.17 21.52 49.29
C LEU A 515 10.96 20.29 49.76
N ARG A 516 11.66 19.61 48.85
CA ARG A 516 12.49 18.43 49.18
C ARG A 516 13.63 18.72 50.16
N LYS A 517 14.15 19.95 50.17
CA LYS A 517 15.22 20.36 51.11
C LYS A 517 14.69 20.66 52.50
N LYS A 518 13.37 20.80 52.67
CA LYS A 518 12.71 21.05 53.96
C LYS A 518 12.19 19.78 54.62
N GLU A 519 12.06 18.69 53.87
CA GLU A 519 11.88 17.31 54.35
C GLU A 519 13.25 16.70 54.69
#